data_AF-A0A1A7BEB5-F1
#
_entry.id   AF-A0A1A7BEB5-F1
#
_cell.length_a   1.000
_cell.length_b   1.000
_cell.length_c   1.000
_cell.angle_alpha   90.00
_cell.angle_beta   90.00
_cell.angle_gamma   90.00
#
_symmetry.space_group_name_H-M   'P 1'
#
loop_
_entity.id
_entity.type
_entity.pdbx_description
1 polymer ?
#
loop_
_entity_poly.entity_id
_entity_poly.type
_entity_poly.pdbx_seq_one_letter_code
_entity_poly.pdbx_strand_id
1 'polypeptide(L)'
;MLFAAPLLAPLAPVAARAGLPADPPGLTGFYGGSHVCESGEHGALLEITRVVASETPEYPWRLEGSYAVFPVIGGRAGVYGEIAGSFALLGEIRADGQVTLDALGWLIMPPAGEGAGDLAGRFTVRGDGLVQFEGRIETEVADECGAVLLTRALPAPERTEP
;
A
#
# COMPACT_ATOMS: atom_id res chain seq x y z
N MET A 1 -6.16 -56.06 20.74
CA MET A 1 -6.68 -54.69 20.58
C MET A 1 -5.85 -54.02 19.50
N LEU A 2 -6.41 -53.84 18.30
CA LEU A 2 -5.76 -53.11 17.20
C LEU A 2 -6.17 -51.63 17.30
N PHE A 3 -5.22 -50.73 17.49
CA PHE A 3 -5.47 -49.29 17.37
C PHE A 3 -5.30 -48.90 15.89
N ALA A 4 -6.37 -48.44 15.26
CA ALA A 4 -6.33 -47.78 13.97
C ALA A 4 -5.91 -46.31 14.19
N ALA A 5 -4.78 -45.91 13.61
CA ALA A 5 -4.36 -44.52 13.57
C ALA A 5 -5.13 -43.78 12.46
N PRO A 6 -5.72 -42.60 12.71
CA PRO A 6 -6.35 -41.82 11.65
C PRO A 6 -5.27 -41.14 10.80
N LEU A 7 -5.36 -41.30 9.49
CA LEU A 7 -4.60 -40.51 8.52
C LEU A 7 -5.07 -39.05 8.58
N LEU A 8 -4.22 -38.17 9.08
CA LEU A 8 -4.32 -36.73 8.85
C LEU A 8 -3.87 -36.45 7.41
N ALA A 9 -4.82 -36.17 6.52
CA ALA A 9 -4.51 -35.59 5.22
C ALA A 9 -4.09 -34.12 5.41
N PRO A 10 -2.95 -33.67 4.86
CA PRO A 10 -2.57 -32.27 4.93
C PRO A 10 -3.52 -31.46 4.05
N LEU A 11 -4.23 -30.50 4.65
CA LEU A 11 -4.88 -29.42 3.93
C LEU A 11 -3.79 -28.64 3.19
N ALA A 12 -3.70 -28.82 1.87
CA ALA A 12 -2.84 -27.99 1.05
C ALA A 12 -3.32 -26.53 1.19
N PRO A 13 -2.43 -25.57 1.50
CA PRO A 13 -2.80 -24.17 1.52
C PRO A 13 -3.22 -23.81 0.10
N VAL A 14 -4.48 -23.41 -0.06
CA VAL A 14 -4.93 -22.76 -1.28
C VAL A 14 -4.16 -21.45 -1.33
N ALA A 15 -3.12 -21.38 -2.17
CA ALA A 15 -2.52 -20.12 -2.54
C ALA A 15 -3.66 -19.27 -3.10
N ALA A 16 -4.07 -18.23 -2.36
CA ALA A 16 -5.03 -17.26 -2.86
C ALA A 16 -4.48 -16.79 -4.22
N ARG A 17 -5.21 -17.06 -5.30
CA ARG A 17 -4.82 -16.56 -6.61
C ARG A 17 -4.80 -15.05 -6.51
N ALA A 18 -3.62 -14.46 -6.63
CA ALA A 18 -3.45 -13.02 -6.76
C ALA A 18 -4.28 -12.59 -7.97
N GLY A 19 -5.31 -11.81 -7.72
CA GLY A 19 -6.22 -11.26 -8.72
C GLY A 19 -6.56 -9.83 -8.34
N LEU A 20 -7.25 -9.14 -9.24
CA LEU A 20 -7.80 -7.82 -8.97
C LEU A 20 -8.54 -7.78 -7.61
N PRO A 21 -8.40 -6.70 -6.84
CA PRO A 21 -9.24 -6.47 -5.67
C PRO A 21 -10.72 -6.63 -6.04
N ALA A 22 -11.52 -7.24 -5.16
CA ALA A 22 -12.92 -7.54 -5.47
C ALA A 22 -13.79 -6.29 -5.65
N ASP A 23 -13.42 -5.16 -5.03
CA ASP A 23 -14.04 -3.84 -5.20
C ASP A 23 -12.94 -2.77 -5.34
N PRO A 24 -12.38 -2.57 -6.55
CA PRO A 24 -11.35 -1.55 -6.78
C PRO A 24 -11.82 -0.13 -6.46
N PRO A 25 -13.07 0.29 -6.78
CA PRO A 25 -13.61 1.57 -6.28
C PRO A 25 -13.60 1.69 -4.75
N GLY A 26 -13.77 0.58 -4.05
CA GLY A 26 -13.65 0.51 -2.59
C GLY A 26 -12.23 0.70 -2.06
N LEU A 27 -11.21 0.92 -2.90
CA LEU A 27 -9.82 1.21 -2.50
C LEU A 27 -9.59 2.64 -2.01
N THR A 28 -10.55 3.55 -2.17
CA THR A 28 -10.43 4.91 -1.65
C THR A 28 -10.26 4.92 -0.12
N GLY A 29 -9.51 5.89 0.38
CA GLY A 29 -9.28 6.09 1.81
C GLY A 29 -7.80 6.20 2.20
N PHE A 30 -7.57 6.18 3.51
CA PHE A 30 -6.26 6.39 4.14
C PHE A 30 -5.65 5.06 4.59
N TYR A 31 -4.40 4.84 4.21
CA TYR A 31 -3.60 3.69 4.57
C TYR A 31 -2.39 4.16 5.36
N GLY A 32 -2.33 3.80 6.63
CA GLY A 32 -1.21 4.11 7.52
C GLY A 32 -0.30 2.90 7.68
N GLY A 33 0.99 3.15 7.83
CA GLY A 33 1.96 2.09 8.10
C GLY A 33 3.37 2.62 8.07
N SER A 34 4.28 1.81 7.54
CA SER A 34 5.70 2.17 7.45
C SER A 34 6.34 1.69 6.16
N HIS A 35 7.50 2.27 5.89
CA HIS A 35 8.44 1.80 4.87
C HIS A 35 9.84 1.80 5.44
N VAL A 36 10.71 0.96 4.89
CA VAL A 36 12.10 0.81 5.38
C VAL A 36 13.05 1.35 4.32
N CYS A 37 13.92 2.29 4.69
CA CYS A 37 15.04 2.76 3.87
C CYS A 37 16.37 2.50 4.58
N GLU A 38 17.49 2.78 3.92
CA GLU A 38 18.82 2.68 4.55
C GLU A 38 18.93 3.52 5.84
N SER A 39 18.22 4.64 5.89
CA SER A 39 18.17 5.56 7.05
C SER A 39 17.31 5.04 8.21
N GLY A 40 16.52 3.98 8.01
CA GLY A 40 15.68 3.35 9.03
C GLY A 40 14.23 3.12 8.60
N GLU A 41 13.39 2.77 9.57
CA GLU A 41 11.93 2.61 9.38
C GLU A 41 11.22 3.96 9.54
N HIS A 42 10.50 4.38 8.51
CA HIS A 42 9.77 5.64 8.45
C HIS A 42 8.27 5.40 8.50
N GLY A 43 7.55 6.31 9.15
CA GLY A 43 6.09 6.31 9.08
C GLY A 43 5.63 6.70 7.68
N ALA A 44 4.49 6.16 7.27
CA ALA A 44 3.92 6.43 5.96
C ALA A 44 2.39 6.55 6.01
N LEU A 45 1.87 7.45 5.17
CA LEU A 45 0.45 7.57 4.90
C LEU A 45 0.24 7.62 3.38
N LEU A 46 -0.50 6.66 2.85
CA LEU A 46 -1.01 6.68 1.49
C LEU A 46 -2.49 7.05 1.53
N GLU A 47 -2.86 8.09 0.80
CA GLU A 47 -4.26 8.44 0.54
C GLU A 47 -4.60 8.09 -0.90
N ILE A 48 -5.62 7.25 -1.10
CA ILE A 48 -6.24 7.03 -2.41
C ILE A 48 -7.50 7.87 -2.46
N THR A 49 -7.47 8.95 -3.23
CA THR A 49 -8.58 9.91 -3.34
C THR A 49 -9.58 9.48 -4.40
N ARG A 50 -9.12 8.79 -5.44
CA ARG A 50 -9.97 8.40 -6.56
C ARG A 50 -9.52 7.08 -7.18
N VAL A 51 -10.50 6.25 -7.56
CA VAL A 51 -10.30 5.08 -8.41
C VAL A 51 -11.34 5.09 -9.50
N VAL A 52 -10.91 5.05 -10.76
CA VAL A 52 -11.79 5.09 -11.93
C VAL A 52 -11.49 3.94 -12.87
N ALA A 53 -12.53 3.43 -13.53
CA ALA A 53 -12.37 2.44 -14.58
C ALA A 53 -11.58 3.04 -15.76
N SER A 54 -10.76 2.20 -16.37
CA SER A 54 -10.02 2.48 -17.60
C SER A 54 -10.60 1.65 -18.74
N GLU A 55 -10.48 2.15 -19.97
CA GLU A 55 -10.87 1.40 -21.17
C GLU A 55 -9.80 0.39 -21.61
N THR A 56 -8.63 0.38 -20.95
CA THR A 56 -7.51 -0.53 -21.27
C THR A 56 -7.67 -1.85 -20.52
N PRO A 57 -7.88 -3.00 -21.20
CA PRO A 57 -8.14 -4.27 -20.53
C PRO A 57 -7.00 -4.76 -19.64
N GLU A 58 -5.75 -4.47 -19.99
CA GLU A 58 -4.57 -4.86 -19.23
C GLU A 58 -4.39 -4.03 -17.95
N TYR A 59 -4.94 -2.81 -17.95
CA TYR A 59 -4.89 -1.81 -16.87
C TYR A 59 -6.29 -1.26 -16.60
N PRO A 60 -7.21 -2.09 -16.08
CA PRO A 60 -8.63 -1.75 -16.00
C PRO A 60 -8.98 -0.64 -15.01
N TRP A 61 -8.04 -0.19 -14.18
CA TRP A 61 -8.28 0.87 -13.19
C TRP A 61 -7.14 1.87 -13.14
N ARG A 62 -7.49 3.14 -12.93
CA ARG A 62 -6.56 4.23 -12.63
C ARG A 62 -6.81 4.73 -11.22
N LEU A 63 -5.75 5.09 -10.50
CA LEU A 63 -5.79 5.64 -9.16
C LEU A 63 -5.20 7.05 -9.15
N GLU A 64 -5.77 7.92 -8.32
CA GLU A 64 -5.18 9.20 -7.94
C GLU A 64 -5.03 9.21 -6.42
N GLY A 65 -3.97 9.85 -5.93
CA GLY A 65 -3.70 9.87 -4.50
C GLY A 65 -2.55 10.78 -4.09
N SER A 66 -2.15 10.63 -2.84
CA SER A 66 -0.95 11.25 -2.29
C SER A 66 -0.24 10.31 -1.33
N TYR A 67 1.07 10.49 -1.19
CA TYR A 67 1.89 9.77 -0.23
C TYR A 67 2.60 10.77 0.68
N ALA A 68 2.57 10.53 1.99
CA ALA A 68 3.24 11.35 2.98
C ALA A 68 4.23 10.49 3.80
N VAL A 69 5.40 11.07 4.03
CA VAL A 69 6.52 10.48 4.77
C VAL A 69 6.63 11.17 6.13
N PHE A 70 6.83 10.37 7.18
CA PHE A 70 7.05 10.83 8.54
C PHE A 70 8.45 10.41 8.99
N PRO A 71 9.26 11.34 9.55
CA PRO A 71 10.61 11.02 9.96
C PRO A 71 10.57 10.02 11.13
N VAL A 72 11.39 8.98 11.03
CA VAL A 72 11.58 7.86 12.00
C VAL A 72 11.28 8.26 13.45
N ILE A 73 10.22 7.72 14.05
CA ILE A 73 9.92 7.89 15.49
C ILE A 73 10.46 6.69 16.26
N GLY A 74 11.78 6.69 16.48
CA GLY A 74 12.47 5.78 17.39
C GLY A 74 13.18 6.56 18.50
N GLY A 75 12.44 7.32 19.32
CA GLY A 75 13.05 8.17 20.35
C GLY A 75 12.14 8.47 21.53
N ARG A 76 12.67 8.26 22.74
CA ARG A 76 12.06 8.40 24.09
C ARG A 76 11.46 9.79 24.42
N ALA A 77 11.40 10.72 23.46
CA ALA A 77 11.04 12.12 23.63
C ALA A 77 9.65 12.53 23.08
N GLY A 78 8.90 11.61 22.43
CA GLY A 78 7.46 11.80 22.22
C GLY A 78 7.03 12.99 21.35
N VAL A 79 7.86 13.45 20.41
CA VAL A 79 7.41 14.37 19.36
C VAL A 79 6.73 13.51 18.30
N TYR A 80 5.41 13.68 18.12
CA TYR A 80 4.71 13.16 16.95
C TYR A 80 5.48 13.62 15.71
N GLY A 81 5.97 12.68 14.90
CA GLY A 81 6.66 13.02 13.66
C GLY A 81 5.73 13.89 12.84
N GLU A 82 6.13 15.13 12.59
CA GLU A 82 5.45 15.98 11.62
C GLU A 82 5.62 15.35 10.23
N ILE A 83 4.72 15.64 9.30
CA ILE A 83 4.91 15.21 7.91
C ILE A 83 6.20 15.87 7.42
N ALA A 84 7.23 15.07 7.14
CA ALA A 84 8.49 15.56 6.61
C ALA A 84 8.28 16.02 5.17
N GLY A 85 7.59 15.22 4.36
CA GLY A 85 7.25 15.54 2.99
C GLY A 85 6.04 14.76 2.51
N SER A 86 5.44 15.24 1.42
CA SER A 86 4.36 14.54 0.73
C SER A 86 4.33 14.87 -0.76
N PHE A 87 3.91 13.92 -1.58
CA PHE A 87 3.85 14.07 -3.03
C PHE A 87 2.58 13.46 -3.62
N ALA A 88 2.18 13.97 -4.77
CA ALA A 88 1.02 13.48 -5.51
C ALA A 88 1.36 12.19 -6.26
N LEU A 89 0.38 11.30 -6.36
CA LEU A 89 0.49 10.02 -7.05
C LEU A 89 -0.56 9.89 -8.15
N LEU A 90 -0.16 9.28 -9.26
CA LEU A 90 -1.06 8.76 -10.28
C LEU A 90 -0.65 7.34 -10.60
N GLY A 91 -1.59 6.42 -10.69
CA GLY A 91 -1.24 5.04 -10.94
C GLY A 91 -2.31 4.21 -11.59
N GLU A 92 -2.01 2.92 -11.73
CA GLU A 92 -2.84 1.96 -12.44
C GLU A 92 -2.88 0.63 -11.71
N ILE A 93 -4.01 -0.08 -11.81
CA ILE A 93 -4.13 -1.47 -11.37
C ILE A 93 -4.20 -2.35 -12.61
N ARG A 94 -3.24 -3.26 -12.72
CA ARG A 94 -3.17 -4.28 -13.76
C ARG A 94 -4.23 -5.35 -13.56
N ALA A 95 -4.62 -6.03 -14.63
CA ALA A 95 -5.61 -7.10 -14.59
C ALA A 95 -5.21 -8.28 -13.67
N ASP A 96 -3.92 -8.45 -13.41
CA ASP A 96 -3.39 -9.45 -12.47
C ASP A 96 -3.36 -8.96 -11.02
N GLY A 97 -3.78 -7.71 -10.75
CA GLY A 97 -3.81 -7.06 -9.44
C GLY A 97 -2.52 -6.34 -9.03
N GLN A 98 -1.50 -6.23 -9.90
CA GLN A 98 -0.34 -5.38 -9.63
C GLN A 98 -0.73 -3.91 -9.70
N VAL A 99 -0.12 -3.09 -8.85
CA VAL A 99 -0.33 -1.65 -8.77
C VAL A 99 1.00 -0.95 -9.00
N THR A 100 1.00 0.07 -9.85
CA THR A 100 2.07 1.05 -9.97
C THR A 100 1.50 2.43 -9.65
N LEU A 101 2.22 3.24 -8.88
CA LEU A 101 1.86 4.60 -8.49
C LEU A 101 3.07 5.50 -8.76
N ASP A 102 2.98 6.34 -9.77
CA ASP A 102 4.04 7.24 -10.20
C ASP A 102 3.97 8.55 -9.42
N ALA A 103 5.12 9.01 -8.93
CA ALA A 103 5.27 10.28 -8.25
C ALA A 103 5.20 11.44 -9.25
N LEU A 104 4.18 12.30 -9.11
CA LEU A 104 3.98 13.45 -10.00
C LEU A 104 4.66 14.74 -9.52
N GLY A 105 5.12 14.76 -8.26
CA GLY A 105 5.83 15.89 -7.67
C GLY A 105 5.40 16.20 -6.24
N TRP A 106 6.25 16.96 -5.54
CA TRP A 106 6.06 17.33 -4.14
C TRP A 106 4.88 18.28 -3.93
N LEU A 107 4.03 17.94 -2.96
CA LEU A 107 3.06 18.82 -2.32
C LEU A 107 3.70 19.56 -1.14
N ILE A 108 4.49 18.83 -0.35
CA ILE A 108 5.32 19.34 0.75
C ILE A 108 6.71 18.74 0.55
N MET A 109 7.71 19.58 0.34
CA MET A 109 9.09 19.11 0.12
C MET A 109 9.78 18.80 1.46
N PRO A 110 10.44 17.65 1.59
CA PRO A 110 11.17 17.29 2.80
C PRO A 110 12.43 18.13 2.98
N PRO A 111 13.01 18.14 4.20
CA PRO A 111 14.39 18.59 4.39
C PRO A 111 15.33 17.89 3.40
N ALA A 112 16.37 18.59 2.95
CA ALA A 112 17.26 18.11 1.89
C ALA A 112 17.74 16.66 2.10
N GLY A 113 17.72 15.86 1.04
CA GLY A 113 18.22 14.48 1.03
C GLY A 113 17.18 13.39 0.74
N GLU A 114 15.89 13.74 0.66
CA GLU A 114 14.84 12.77 0.30
C GLU A 114 14.22 13.11 -1.08
N GLY A 115 14.13 12.09 -1.95
CA GLY A 115 13.48 12.16 -3.25
C GLY A 115 12.02 11.68 -3.20
N ALA A 116 11.22 12.09 -4.18
CA ALA A 116 9.91 11.46 -4.38
C ALA A 116 10.14 10.10 -5.04
N GLY A 117 9.37 9.10 -4.65
CA GLY A 117 9.56 7.73 -5.14
C GLY A 117 8.27 7.15 -5.68
N ASP A 118 8.38 6.39 -6.77
CA ASP A 118 7.29 5.61 -7.30
C ASP A 118 7.00 4.43 -6.36
N LEU A 119 5.78 3.89 -6.40
CA LEU A 119 5.43 2.70 -5.62
C LEU A 119 4.97 1.59 -6.54
N ALA A 120 5.48 0.39 -6.30
CA ALA A 120 5.01 -0.83 -6.94
C ALA A 120 4.53 -1.82 -5.88
N GLY A 121 3.33 -2.37 -6.03
CA GLY A 121 2.75 -3.22 -4.99
C GLY A 121 1.42 -3.85 -5.34
N ARG A 122 0.67 -4.25 -4.31
CA ARG A 122 -0.65 -4.87 -4.42
C ARG A 122 -1.53 -4.51 -3.23
N PHE A 123 -2.82 -4.32 -3.48
CA PHE A 123 -3.83 -4.30 -2.42
C PHE A 123 -4.34 -5.71 -2.14
N THR A 124 -4.42 -6.08 -0.87
CA THR A 124 -4.95 -7.37 -0.40
C THR A 124 -5.95 -7.16 0.72
N VAL A 125 -7.00 -7.99 0.75
CA VAL A 125 -7.91 -8.05 1.90
C VAL A 125 -7.35 -9.07 2.88
N ARG A 126 -7.11 -8.65 4.11
CA ARG A 126 -6.61 -9.49 5.20
C ARG A 126 -7.73 -10.31 5.81
N GLY A 127 -7.36 -11.34 6.58
CA GLY A 127 -8.33 -12.21 7.26
C GLY A 127 -9.20 -11.52 8.31
N ASP A 128 -8.82 -10.32 8.76
CA ASP A 128 -9.60 -9.44 9.66
C ASP A 128 -10.50 -8.44 8.90
N GLY A 129 -10.54 -8.52 7.57
CA GLY A 129 -11.35 -7.65 6.71
C GLY A 129 -10.71 -6.32 6.37
N LEU A 130 -9.52 -6.01 6.90
CA LEU A 130 -8.79 -4.79 6.55
C LEU A 130 -8.13 -4.91 5.18
N VAL A 131 -8.01 -3.79 4.47
CA VAL A 131 -7.27 -3.72 3.21
C VAL A 131 -5.83 -3.29 3.50
N GLN A 132 -4.88 -4.00 2.94
CA GLN A 132 -3.45 -3.74 3.06
C GLN A 132 -2.83 -3.49 1.69
N PHE A 133 -1.97 -2.48 1.59
CA PHE A 133 -1.05 -2.30 0.49
C PHE A 133 0.31 -2.87 0.89
N GLU A 134 0.80 -3.85 0.14
CA GLU A 134 2.15 -4.38 0.24
C GLU A 134 2.91 -4.02 -1.04
N GLY A 135 4.07 -3.37 -0.90
CA GLY A 135 4.83 -2.92 -2.05
C GLY A 135 6.27 -2.59 -1.74
N ARG A 136 6.86 -1.80 -2.63
CA ARG A 136 8.20 -1.24 -2.55
C ARG A 136 8.17 0.22 -3.02
N ILE A 137 9.07 1.03 -2.48
CA ILE A 137 9.40 2.33 -3.09
C ILE A 137 10.46 2.09 -4.16
N GLU A 138 10.31 2.74 -5.30
CA GLU A 138 11.28 2.81 -6.37
C GLU A 138 11.79 4.26 -6.43
N THR A 139 13.07 4.45 -6.09
CA THR A 139 13.75 5.75 -6.19
C THR A 139 14.79 5.71 -7.31
N GLU A 140 15.38 6.86 -7.63
CA GLU A 140 16.49 6.95 -8.58
C GLU A 140 17.74 6.17 -8.12
N VAL A 141 17.86 5.95 -6.81
CA VAL A 141 18.95 5.17 -6.21
C VAL A 141 18.43 3.78 -5.87
N ALA A 142 18.88 2.78 -6.62
CA ALA A 142 18.49 1.40 -6.38
C ALA A 142 18.75 0.99 -4.91
N ASP A 143 17.74 0.35 -4.31
CA ASP A 143 17.75 -0.20 -2.95
C ASP A 143 17.87 0.83 -1.80
N GLU A 144 17.80 2.14 -2.10
CA GLU A 144 17.79 3.20 -1.08
C GLU A 144 16.57 3.08 -0.15
N CYS A 145 15.42 2.77 -0.73
CA CYS A 145 14.19 2.46 -0.02
C CYS A 145 13.63 1.10 -0.46
N GLY A 146 13.14 0.36 0.53
CA GLY A 146 12.70 -1.03 0.41
C GLY A 146 11.20 -1.19 0.54
N ALA A 147 10.80 -2.21 1.31
CA ALA A 147 9.41 -2.62 1.44
C ALA A 147 8.52 -1.53 2.06
N VAL A 148 7.28 -1.47 1.58
CA VAL A 148 6.19 -0.62 2.05
C VAL A 148 5.06 -1.51 2.53
N LEU A 149 4.57 -1.24 3.73
CA LEU A 149 3.44 -1.97 4.32
C LEU A 149 2.45 -0.98 4.92
N LEU A 150 1.27 -0.85 4.31
CA LEU A 150 0.25 0.12 4.74
C LEU A 150 -1.07 -0.59 4.93
N THR A 151 -1.71 -0.41 6.09
CA THR A 151 -3.05 -0.92 6.36
C THR A 151 -4.04 0.22 6.36
N ARG A 152 -5.22 -0.01 5.79
CA ARG A 152 -6.29 0.97 5.81
C ARG A 152 -6.69 1.31 7.24
N ALA A 153 -6.53 2.57 7.62
CA ALA A 153 -6.77 3.06 8.98
C ALA A 153 -8.25 3.37 9.25
N LEU A 154 -9.03 3.68 8.21
CA LEU A 154 -10.47 3.98 8.29
C LEU A 154 -11.24 3.15 7.26
N PRO A 155 -12.40 2.57 7.57
CA PRO A 155 -13.25 1.96 6.56
C PRO A 155 -13.49 2.94 5.41
N ALA A 156 -13.68 2.44 4.18
CA ALA A 156 -14.13 3.33 3.11
C ALA A 156 -15.41 4.06 3.60
N PRO A 157 -15.54 5.37 3.41
CA PRO A 157 -16.81 6.04 3.71
C PRO A 157 -17.91 5.27 2.98
N GLU A 158 -19.00 4.93 3.69
CA GLU A 158 -20.14 4.29 3.05
C GLU A 158 -20.54 5.13 1.84
N ARG A 159 -20.66 4.49 0.67
CA ARG A 159 -21.24 5.14 -0.50
C ARG A 159 -22.66 5.53 -0.14
N THR A 160 -22.89 6.78 0.25
CA THR A 160 -24.22 7.37 0.19
C THR A 160 -24.55 7.47 -1.29
N GLU A 161 -25.32 6.53 -1.82
CA GLU A 161 -25.94 6.70 -3.13
C GLU A 161 -26.73 8.03 -3.12
N PRO A 162 -26.62 8.85 -4.18
CA PRO A 162 -27.44 10.05 -4.32
C PRO A 162 -28.92 9.72 -4.53
#